data_AF-A0AAD5H6M5-F1
#
_entry.id   AF-A0AAD5H6M5-F1
#
_cell.length_a   1.000
_cell.length_b   1.000
_cell.length_c   1.000
_cell.angle_alpha   90.00
_cell.angle_beta   90.00
_cell.angle_gamma   90.00
#
_symmetry.space_group_name_H-M   'P 1'
#
loop_
_entity.id
_entity.type
_entity.pdbx_description
1 polymer ?
#
loop_
_entity_poly.entity_id
_entity_poly.type
_entity_poly.pdbx_seq_one_letter_code
_entity_poly.pdbx_strand_id
1 'polypeptide(L)'
;MSLAVAARPSRPRLEVGGRAGRVPHALQPPPRPSPLRRAALAPAGRPAAPLRVARPMGPLDTEQHEQQEQQVAIRERLQGYWRLVRGWNALPSMALVLLGAWTGAGKTLLALKHLTVWFMGLASGAVAMASCTINDYFDADIDAVNDPQKPVPSGLIPRDRALLVASLLYIGLLALACLVPNAGVRLIVALSSALTVLYTPVLKKQTLVKNCVVACVIAAAPLAGALAAGAGGGPGLRAVLAPCAFLWLGIMFREILMDIQDRRGDGAAGVLTLPVVLGPRAALGIGFGLLAACMALAAHAAVYGGGLAWAWAAAPALEPAARTAALAAVAWVLSTPCAAAVAVQRSGFGKAEVSRAIDVSMKSVGLGTLLLALLV
;
A
#
# COMPACT_ATOMS: atom_id res chain seq x y z
N MET A 1 -44.52 10.34 -11.12
CA MET A 1 -43.76 11.24 -12.01
C MET A 1 -42.74 10.41 -12.76
N SER A 2 -43.08 10.02 -13.98
CA SER A 2 -42.20 9.29 -14.91
C SER A 2 -41.11 10.23 -15.42
N LEU A 3 -39.86 9.78 -15.44
CA LEU A 3 -38.78 10.46 -16.15
C LEU A 3 -38.17 9.50 -17.17
N ALA A 4 -38.20 10.00 -18.40
CA ALA A 4 -38.05 9.29 -19.64
C ALA A 4 -36.60 8.91 -19.95
N VAL A 5 -36.50 7.76 -20.62
CA VAL A 5 -35.31 7.26 -21.33
C VAL A 5 -34.97 8.22 -22.47
N ALA A 6 -33.80 8.86 -22.41
CA ALA A 6 -33.29 9.70 -23.49
C ALA A 6 -32.43 8.87 -24.45
N ALA A 7 -32.83 8.90 -25.73
CA ALA A 7 -32.26 8.16 -26.84
C ALA A 7 -30.84 8.64 -27.22
N ARG A 8 -30.02 7.70 -27.69
CA ARG A 8 -28.70 7.95 -28.30
C ARG A 8 -28.84 8.59 -29.68
N PRO A 9 -28.02 9.58 -30.07
CA PRO A 9 -27.99 10.06 -31.44
C PRO A 9 -27.18 9.11 -32.35
N SER A 10 -27.77 8.81 -33.50
CA SER A 10 -27.25 8.06 -34.64
C SER A 10 -26.04 8.76 -35.28
N ARG A 11 -24.95 8.03 -35.52
CA ARG A 11 -23.83 8.50 -36.34
C ARG A 11 -24.13 8.28 -37.84
N PRO A 12 -23.76 9.22 -38.73
CA PRO A 12 -23.99 9.09 -40.16
C PRO A 12 -23.04 8.07 -40.80
N ARG A 13 -23.57 7.28 -41.75
CA ARG A 13 -22.80 6.46 -42.68
C ARG A 13 -22.02 7.37 -43.64
N LEU A 14 -20.71 7.18 -43.72
CA LEU A 14 -19.90 7.69 -44.82
C LEU A 14 -19.64 6.55 -45.78
N GLU A 15 -20.34 6.57 -46.92
CA GLU A 15 -19.94 5.89 -48.13
C GLU A 15 -18.86 6.74 -48.81
N VAL A 16 -17.68 6.17 -49.08
CA VAL A 16 -16.74 6.72 -50.05
C VAL A 16 -16.24 5.57 -50.92
N GLY A 17 -16.58 5.69 -52.20
CA GLY A 17 -16.21 4.79 -53.28
C GLY A 17 -14.71 4.77 -53.55
N GLY A 18 -14.30 3.72 -54.25
CA GLY A 18 -12.92 3.33 -54.44
C GLY A 18 -12.05 4.30 -55.23
N ARG A 19 -10.77 4.28 -54.89
CA ARG A 19 -9.65 4.42 -55.82
C ARG A 19 -8.48 3.62 -55.28
N ALA A 20 -8.06 2.63 -56.05
CA ALA A 20 -6.89 1.81 -55.77
C ALA A 20 -5.63 2.68 -55.81
N GLY A 21 -4.96 2.81 -54.66
CA GLY A 21 -3.65 3.43 -54.52
C GLY A 21 -2.70 2.46 -53.81
N ARG A 22 -1.61 2.12 -54.48
CA ARG A 22 -0.57 1.17 -54.06
C ARG A 22 0.03 1.56 -52.71
N VAL A 23 0.09 0.62 -51.76
CA VAL A 23 0.86 0.72 -50.52
C VAL A 23 2.20 -0.02 -50.70
N PRO A 24 3.35 0.53 -50.27
CA PRO A 24 4.65 -0.13 -50.43
C PRO A 24 4.77 -1.37 -49.54
N HIS A 25 5.25 -2.47 -50.12
CA HIS A 25 5.63 -3.70 -49.44
C HIS A 25 6.89 -3.49 -48.59
N ALA A 26 6.74 -3.41 -47.27
CA ALA A 26 7.79 -3.78 -46.32
C ALA A 26 7.13 -4.12 -44.97
N LEU A 27 7.58 -5.23 -44.36
CA LEU A 27 7.15 -5.82 -43.07
C LEU A 27 5.96 -6.79 -43.14
N GLN A 28 6.15 -7.92 -43.83
CA GLN A 28 5.54 -9.19 -43.40
C GLN A 28 6.65 -10.13 -42.90
N PRO A 29 6.49 -10.80 -41.76
CA PRO A 29 7.42 -11.85 -41.35
C PRO A 29 7.31 -13.05 -42.31
N PRO A 30 8.40 -13.81 -42.53
CA PRO A 30 8.39 -14.91 -43.48
C PRO A 30 7.39 -16.01 -43.07
N PRO A 31 6.80 -16.74 -44.04
CA PRO A 31 5.86 -17.81 -43.75
C PRO A 31 6.56 -18.95 -42.99
N ARG A 32 5.87 -19.51 -42.00
CA ARG A 32 6.37 -20.66 -41.23
C ARG A 32 6.56 -21.87 -42.16
N PRO A 33 7.66 -22.63 -42.04
CA PRO A 33 7.87 -23.82 -42.85
C PRO A 33 6.85 -24.90 -42.51
N SER A 34 6.47 -25.68 -43.53
CA SER A 34 5.49 -26.77 -43.43
C SER A 34 5.94 -27.89 -42.47
N PRO A 35 5.01 -28.64 -41.85
CA PRO A 35 5.32 -29.63 -40.80
C PRO A 35 6.29 -30.73 -41.24
N LEU A 36 6.36 -31.00 -42.55
CA LEU A 36 7.13 -32.09 -43.13
C LEU A 36 8.64 -31.80 -43.20
N ARG A 37 9.10 -30.54 -43.06
CA ARG A 37 10.54 -30.20 -43.10
C ARG A 37 11.25 -30.20 -41.75
N ARG A 38 10.54 -30.41 -40.62
CA ARG A 38 11.16 -30.52 -39.29
C ARG A 38 11.69 -31.93 -38.95
N ALA A 39 11.33 -32.95 -39.72
CA ALA A 39 11.66 -34.34 -39.40
C ALA A 39 13.08 -34.79 -39.81
N ALA A 40 13.84 -33.97 -40.55
CA ALA A 40 15.10 -34.40 -41.16
C ALA A 40 16.39 -34.04 -40.37
N LEU A 41 16.29 -33.49 -39.16
CA LEU A 41 17.47 -33.06 -38.37
C LEU A 41 17.37 -33.44 -36.87
N ALA A 42 16.77 -34.59 -36.55
CA ALA A 42 16.86 -35.15 -35.20
C ALA A 42 18.10 -36.06 -35.11
N PRO A 43 18.97 -35.90 -34.10
CA PRO A 43 20.10 -36.80 -33.89
C PRO A 43 19.62 -38.21 -33.54
N ALA A 44 20.38 -39.21 -33.99
CA ALA A 44 20.08 -40.62 -33.85
C ALA A 44 19.82 -41.05 -32.38
N GLY A 45 18.88 -41.99 -32.25
CA GLY A 45 18.23 -42.49 -31.04
C GLY A 45 19.09 -42.70 -29.79
N ARG A 46 18.52 -42.28 -28.65
CA ARG A 46 18.60 -43.06 -27.41
C ARG A 46 17.46 -44.09 -27.44
N PRO A 47 17.66 -45.33 -26.97
CA PRO A 47 16.57 -46.30 -26.89
C PRO A 47 15.44 -45.74 -26.02
N ALA A 48 14.21 -45.79 -26.51
CA ALA A 48 13.03 -45.42 -25.75
C ALA A 48 12.98 -46.27 -24.47
N ALA A 49 12.97 -45.61 -23.31
CA ALA A 49 12.72 -46.30 -22.05
C ALA A 49 11.39 -47.06 -22.17
N PRO A 50 11.28 -48.30 -21.64
CA PRO A 50 10.04 -49.04 -21.71
C PRO A 50 8.91 -48.19 -21.12
N LEU A 51 7.80 -48.08 -21.85
CA LEU A 51 6.55 -47.48 -21.35
C LEU A 51 6.21 -48.21 -20.05
N ARG A 52 6.54 -47.56 -18.94
CA ARG A 52 6.25 -48.05 -17.60
C ARG A 52 4.73 -48.01 -17.50
N VAL A 53 4.08 -49.15 -17.71
CA VAL A 53 2.65 -49.32 -17.43
C VAL A 53 2.47 -48.86 -16.00
N ALA A 54 1.80 -47.72 -15.79
CA ALA A 54 1.55 -47.21 -14.46
C ALA A 54 0.85 -48.33 -13.69
N ARG A 55 1.47 -48.82 -12.61
CA ARG A 55 0.80 -49.76 -11.73
C ARG A 55 -0.49 -49.09 -11.26
N PRO A 56 -1.66 -49.75 -11.32
CA PRO A 56 -2.86 -49.21 -10.72
C PRO A 56 -2.55 -48.91 -9.24
N MET A 57 -2.79 -47.68 -8.80
CA MET A 57 -2.55 -47.27 -7.43
C MET A 57 -3.36 -48.16 -6.49
N GLY A 58 -2.74 -48.65 -5.41
CA GLY A 58 -3.46 -49.37 -4.38
C GLY A 58 -4.47 -48.46 -3.68
N PRO A 59 -5.50 -49.00 -3.00
CA PRO A 59 -6.47 -48.19 -2.26
C PRO A 59 -5.81 -47.24 -1.25
N LEU A 60 -4.75 -47.72 -0.56
CA LEU A 60 -3.96 -46.92 0.38
C LEU A 60 -3.13 -45.83 -0.31
N ASP A 61 -2.56 -46.11 -1.49
CA ASP A 61 -1.82 -45.10 -2.27
C ASP A 61 -2.76 -44.01 -2.79
N THR A 62 -4.01 -44.39 -3.12
CA THR A 62 -5.05 -43.47 -3.59
C THR A 62 -5.50 -42.54 -2.46
N GLU A 63 -5.78 -43.08 -1.26
CA GLU A 63 -6.12 -42.25 -0.09
C GLU A 63 -4.99 -41.29 0.31
N GLN A 64 -3.73 -41.74 0.26
CA GLN A 64 -2.58 -40.88 0.56
C GLN A 64 -2.41 -39.76 -0.48
N HIS A 65 -2.62 -40.08 -1.76
CA HIS A 65 -2.56 -39.09 -2.84
C HIS A 65 -3.69 -38.06 -2.73
N GLU A 66 -4.92 -38.49 -2.45
CA GLU A 66 -6.07 -37.61 -2.24
C GLU A 66 -5.88 -36.68 -1.03
N GLN A 67 -5.37 -37.21 0.09
CA GLN A 67 -5.03 -36.40 1.27
C GLN A 67 -3.95 -35.37 0.94
N GLN A 68 -2.95 -35.74 0.15
CA GLN A 68 -1.86 -34.85 -0.24
C GLN A 68 -2.36 -33.73 -1.16
N GLU A 69 -3.19 -34.05 -2.16
CA GLU A 69 -3.84 -33.06 -3.02
C GLU A 69 -4.73 -32.10 -2.22
N GLN A 70 -5.49 -32.62 -1.26
CA GLN A 70 -6.34 -31.81 -0.40
C GLN A 70 -5.53 -30.86 0.49
N GLN A 71 -4.40 -31.33 1.04
CA GLN A 71 -3.49 -30.48 1.83
C GLN A 71 -2.87 -29.36 0.98
N VAL A 72 -2.44 -29.67 -0.25
CA VAL A 72 -1.90 -28.68 -1.19
C VAL A 72 -2.97 -27.62 -1.50
N ALA A 73 -4.19 -28.04 -1.82
CA ALA A 73 -5.30 -27.13 -2.11
C ALA A 73 -5.66 -26.22 -0.92
N ILE A 74 -5.66 -26.75 0.32
CA ILE A 74 -5.88 -25.96 1.54
C ILE A 74 -4.76 -24.92 1.70
N ARG A 75 -3.50 -25.33 1.54
CA ARG A 75 -2.34 -24.44 1.67
C ARG A 75 -2.38 -23.30 0.64
N GLU A 76 -2.68 -23.61 -0.61
CA GLU A 76 -2.82 -22.63 -1.68
C GLU A 76 -3.94 -21.63 -1.39
N ARG A 77 -5.09 -22.10 -0.89
CA ARG A 77 -6.20 -21.23 -0.48
C ARG A 77 -5.82 -20.32 0.69
N LEU A 78 -5.18 -20.85 1.73
CA LEU A 78 -4.72 -20.04 2.87
C LEU A 78 -3.69 -18.98 2.45
N GLN A 79 -2.76 -19.34 1.57
CA GLN A 79 -1.81 -18.39 0.99
C GLN A 79 -2.54 -17.36 0.12
N GLY A 80 -3.57 -17.76 -0.62
CA GLY A 80 -4.46 -16.88 -1.35
C GLY A 80 -5.09 -15.82 -0.44
N TYR A 81 -5.64 -16.24 0.71
CA TYR A 81 -6.24 -15.31 1.67
C TYR A 81 -5.19 -14.39 2.29
N TRP A 82 -4.02 -14.91 2.65
CA TRP A 82 -2.92 -14.10 3.17
C TRP A 82 -2.42 -13.04 2.18
N ARG A 83 -2.37 -13.39 0.89
CA ARG A 83 -2.05 -12.46 -0.21
C ARG A 83 -3.17 -11.44 -0.42
N LEU A 84 -4.43 -11.85 -0.34
CA LEU A 84 -5.60 -10.99 -0.52
C LEU A 84 -5.68 -9.91 0.57
N VAL A 85 -5.48 -10.30 1.83
CA VAL A 85 -5.51 -9.36 2.96
C VAL A 85 -4.20 -8.58 3.09
N ARG A 86 -3.15 -8.96 2.35
CA ARG A 86 -1.78 -8.41 2.48
C ARG A 86 -1.34 -8.41 3.94
N GLY A 87 -1.41 -9.59 4.59
CA GLY A 87 -1.29 -9.71 6.04
C GLY A 87 0.02 -9.17 6.64
N TRP A 88 1.07 -9.04 5.83
CA TRP A 88 2.33 -8.38 6.21
C TRP A 88 2.17 -6.89 6.57
N ASN A 89 1.10 -6.22 6.10
CA ASN A 89 0.81 -4.82 6.44
C ASN A 89 0.19 -4.65 7.84
N ALA A 90 -0.27 -5.73 8.48
CA ALA A 90 -0.88 -5.66 9.81
C ALA A 90 0.13 -5.29 10.88
N LEU A 91 1.35 -5.86 10.84
CA LEU A 91 2.39 -5.62 11.83
C LEU A 91 2.91 -4.18 11.83
N PRO A 92 3.28 -3.55 10.68
CA PRO A 92 3.66 -2.14 10.67
C PRO A 92 2.54 -1.23 11.18
N SER A 93 1.28 -1.52 10.83
CA SER A 93 0.13 -0.74 11.27
C SER A 93 -0.06 -0.81 12.79
N MET A 94 0.07 -2.02 13.37
CA MET A 94 0.06 -2.20 14.81
C MET A 94 1.23 -1.48 15.49
N ALA A 95 2.43 -1.56 14.92
CA ALA A 95 3.62 -0.90 15.46
C ALA A 95 3.44 0.63 15.56
N LEU A 96 2.77 1.26 14.59
CA LEU A 96 2.44 2.69 14.65
C LEU A 96 1.53 3.04 15.83
N VAL A 97 0.54 2.20 16.14
CA VAL A 97 -0.32 2.37 17.32
C VAL A 97 0.51 2.26 18.61
N LEU A 98 1.36 1.22 18.72
CA LEU A 98 2.21 1.04 19.90
C LEU A 98 3.18 2.21 20.08
N LEU A 99 3.76 2.72 18.99
CA LEU A 99 4.62 3.89 19.00
C LEU A 99 3.88 5.12 19.54
N GLY A 100 2.68 5.38 19.04
CA GLY A 100 1.86 6.49 19.52
C GLY A 100 1.41 6.37 20.97
N ALA A 101 1.08 5.16 21.42
CA ALA A 101 0.77 4.87 22.83
C ALA A 101 1.98 5.17 23.73
N TRP A 102 3.17 4.72 23.32
CA TRP A 102 4.42 4.95 24.04
C TRP A 102 4.77 6.44 24.09
N THR A 103 4.76 7.15 22.97
CA THR A 103 5.01 8.60 22.92
C THR A 103 3.98 9.38 23.73
N GLY A 104 2.69 9.07 23.57
CA GLY A 104 1.59 9.75 24.24
C GLY A 104 1.58 9.57 25.76
N ALA A 105 2.13 8.46 26.26
CA ALA A 105 2.27 8.19 27.69
C ALA A 105 3.58 8.73 28.29
N GLY A 106 4.32 9.58 27.58
CA GLY A 106 5.60 10.11 28.07
C GLY A 106 6.73 9.07 28.04
N LYS A 107 6.72 8.19 27.04
CA LYS A 107 7.75 7.16 26.79
C LYS A 107 7.84 6.06 27.86
N THR A 108 6.79 5.88 28.66
CA THR A 108 6.70 4.77 29.60
C THR A 108 6.25 3.48 28.93
N LEU A 109 6.90 2.37 29.23
CA LEU A 109 6.45 1.04 28.82
C LEU A 109 5.17 0.61 29.54
N LEU A 110 4.76 1.32 30.60
CA LEU A 110 3.50 1.07 31.29
C LEU A 110 2.30 1.21 30.36
N ALA A 111 2.41 2.05 29.32
CA ALA A 111 1.40 2.22 28.29
C ALA A 111 0.99 0.90 27.62
N LEU A 112 1.96 -0.02 27.45
CA LEU A 112 1.75 -1.31 26.80
C LEU A 112 1.02 -2.33 27.69
N LYS A 113 0.83 -2.03 28.98
CA LYS A 113 -0.01 -2.86 29.87
C LYS A 113 -1.50 -2.60 29.67
N HIS A 114 -1.88 -1.48 29.04
CA HIS A 114 -3.28 -1.18 28.77
C HIS A 114 -3.80 -2.05 27.63
N LEU A 115 -4.79 -2.89 27.93
CA LEU A 115 -5.42 -3.77 26.95
C LEU A 115 -6.07 -2.99 25.78
N THR A 116 -6.52 -1.76 26.04
CA THR A 116 -7.04 -0.83 25.04
C THR A 116 -6.04 -0.52 23.92
N VAL A 117 -4.74 -0.46 24.24
CA VAL A 117 -3.67 -0.24 23.25
C VAL A 117 -3.56 -1.45 22.31
N TRP A 118 -3.68 -2.66 22.84
CA TRP A 118 -3.67 -3.89 22.04
C TRP A 118 -4.92 -4.05 21.18
N PHE A 119 -6.10 -3.74 21.72
CA PHE A 119 -7.32 -3.68 20.92
C PHE A 119 -7.21 -2.69 19.77
N MET A 120 -6.61 -1.51 20.01
CA MET A 120 -6.38 -0.54 18.96
C MET A 120 -5.30 -1.01 17.96
N GLY A 121 -4.26 -1.69 18.42
CA GLY A 121 -3.23 -2.28 17.56
C GLY A 121 -3.81 -3.31 16.59
N LEU A 122 -4.64 -4.21 17.11
CA LEU A 122 -5.38 -5.20 16.31
C LEU A 122 -6.38 -4.54 15.36
N ALA A 123 -7.12 -3.54 15.81
CA ALA A 123 -8.05 -2.79 14.98
C ALA A 123 -7.32 -2.08 13.82
N SER A 124 -6.16 -1.47 14.08
CA SER A 124 -5.34 -0.83 13.03
C SER A 124 -4.80 -1.83 12.02
N GLY A 125 -4.33 -3.00 12.48
CA GLY A 125 -3.92 -4.09 11.59
C GLY A 125 -5.07 -4.60 10.73
N ALA A 126 -6.26 -4.73 11.32
CA ALA A 126 -7.47 -5.11 10.61
C ALA A 126 -7.93 -4.04 9.59
N VAL A 127 -7.78 -2.73 9.86
CA VAL A 127 -8.03 -1.68 8.86
C VAL A 127 -7.09 -1.83 7.66
N ALA A 128 -5.80 -2.07 7.89
CA ALA A 128 -4.83 -2.27 6.81
C ALA A 128 -5.19 -3.50 5.94
N MET A 129 -5.63 -4.59 6.56
CA MET A 129 -6.07 -5.79 5.85
C MET A 129 -7.39 -5.59 5.11
N ALA A 130 -8.40 -5.01 5.78
CA ALA A 130 -9.73 -4.77 5.22
C ALA A 130 -9.69 -3.81 4.05
N SER A 131 -8.91 -2.72 4.15
CA SER A 131 -8.72 -1.75 3.07
C SER A 131 -8.06 -2.39 1.84
N CYS A 132 -7.09 -3.29 2.04
CA CYS A 132 -6.47 -4.03 0.95
C CYS A 132 -7.47 -4.97 0.25
N THR A 133 -8.27 -5.71 1.02
CA THR A 133 -9.25 -6.67 0.48
C THR A 133 -10.42 -5.98 -0.21
N ILE A 134 -10.95 -4.89 0.35
CA ILE A 134 -12.08 -4.17 -0.27
C ILE A 134 -11.64 -3.47 -1.57
N ASN A 135 -10.39 -3.00 -1.64
CA ASN A 135 -9.84 -2.44 -2.87
C ASN A 135 -9.78 -3.51 -3.98
N ASP A 136 -9.27 -4.71 -3.67
CA ASP A 136 -9.22 -5.83 -4.62
C ASP A 136 -10.62 -6.31 -5.04
N TYR A 137 -11.62 -6.20 -4.16
CA TYR A 137 -13.02 -6.46 -4.51
C TYR A 137 -13.56 -5.47 -5.55
N PHE A 138 -13.30 -4.17 -5.39
CA PHE A 138 -13.76 -3.15 -6.32
C PHE A 138 -12.97 -3.15 -7.63
N ASP A 139 -11.65 -3.34 -7.55
CA ASP A 139 -10.74 -3.31 -8.70
C ASP A 139 -10.67 -4.66 -9.46
N ALA A 140 -11.39 -5.71 -9.04
CA ALA A 140 -11.31 -7.06 -9.61
C ALA A 140 -11.36 -7.10 -11.16
N ASP A 141 -12.24 -6.32 -11.78
CA ASP A 141 -12.40 -6.30 -13.24
C ASP A 141 -11.22 -5.58 -13.93
N ILE A 142 -10.66 -4.56 -13.28
CA ILE A 142 -9.47 -3.83 -13.76
C ILE A 142 -8.23 -4.71 -13.59
N ASP A 143 -8.12 -5.37 -12.44
CA ASP A 143 -7.01 -6.24 -12.10
C ASP A 143 -6.98 -7.53 -12.95
N ALA A 144 -8.12 -8.00 -13.47
CA ALA A 144 -8.15 -9.09 -14.44
C ALA A 144 -7.34 -8.79 -15.72
N VAL A 145 -7.22 -7.51 -16.08
CA VAL A 145 -6.41 -7.06 -17.23
C VAL A 145 -4.98 -6.76 -16.80
N ASN A 146 -4.79 -6.08 -15.67
CA ASN A 146 -3.48 -5.56 -15.25
C ASN A 146 -2.61 -6.57 -14.50
N ASP A 147 -3.22 -7.40 -13.66
CA ASP A 147 -2.54 -8.39 -12.82
C ASP A 147 -3.45 -9.63 -12.60
N PRO A 148 -3.62 -10.48 -13.63
CA PRO A 148 -4.52 -11.62 -13.60
C PRO A 148 -4.12 -12.69 -12.57
N GLN A 149 -2.93 -12.57 -11.96
CA GLN A 149 -2.41 -13.50 -10.95
C GLN A 149 -2.84 -13.13 -9.52
N LYS A 150 -3.56 -12.03 -9.33
CA LYS A 150 -4.14 -11.65 -8.04
C LYS A 150 -5.20 -12.67 -7.58
N PRO A 151 -5.43 -12.82 -6.26
CA PRO A 151 -6.33 -13.86 -5.74
C PRO A 151 -7.77 -13.79 -6.27
N VAL A 152 -8.35 -12.59 -6.42
CA VAL A 152 -9.73 -12.44 -6.94
C VAL A 152 -9.79 -12.65 -8.46
N PRO A 153 -8.99 -11.94 -9.28
CA PRO A 153 -9.06 -12.09 -10.74
C PRO A 153 -8.66 -13.47 -11.27
N SER A 154 -7.75 -14.17 -10.59
CA SER A 154 -7.34 -15.54 -10.95
C SER A 154 -8.41 -16.60 -10.66
N GLY A 155 -9.47 -16.23 -9.93
CA GLY A 155 -10.50 -17.16 -9.45
C GLY A 155 -10.09 -17.98 -8.23
N LEU A 156 -8.86 -17.79 -7.69
CA LEU A 156 -8.42 -18.47 -6.47
C LEU A 156 -9.33 -18.15 -5.27
N ILE A 157 -9.81 -16.91 -5.18
CA ILE A 157 -10.79 -16.47 -4.20
C ILE A 157 -11.98 -15.83 -4.92
N PRO A 158 -13.20 -16.36 -4.75
CA PRO A 158 -14.40 -15.74 -5.30
C PRO A 158 -14.61 -14.30 -4.81
N ARG A 159 -15.13 -13.42 -5.68
CA ARG A 159 -15.32 -12.00 -5.38
C ARG A 159 -16.24 -11.76 -4.17
N ASP A 160 -17.30 -12.55 -4.02
CA ASP A 160 -18.20 -12.55 -2.86
C ASP A 160 -17.48 -12.94 -1.56
N ARG A 161 -16.54 -13.89 -1.63
CA ARG A 161 -15.71 -14.28 -0.47
C ARG A 161 -14.75 -13.16 -0.08
N ALA A 162 -14.18 -12.44 -1.04
CA ALA A 162 -13.37 -11.27 -0.74
C ALA A 162 -14.19 -10.19 -0.01
N LEU A 163 -15.42 -9.92 -0.46
CA LEU A 163 -16.33 -9.00 0.22
C LEU A 163 -16.68 -9.47 1.64
N LEU A 164 -16.96 -10.76 1.82
CA LEU A 164 -17.23 -11.34 3.14
C LEU A 164 -16.02 -11.15 4.07
N VAL A 165 -14.80 -11.46 3.62
CA VAL A 165 -13.58 -11.28 4.40
C VAL A 165 -13.38 -9.82 4.79
N ALA A 166 -13.51 -8.88 3.84
CA ALA A 166 -13.43 -7.45 4.14
C ALA A 166 -14.49 -7.03 5.17
N SER A 167 -15.73 -7.50 5.02
CA SER A 167 -16.84 -7.19 5.93
C SER A 167 -16.58 -7.72 7.35
N LEU A 168 -16.11 -8.95 7.49
CA LEU A 168 -15.76 -9.54 8.78
C LEU A 168 -14.61 -8.78 9.46
N LEU A 169 -13.60 -8.34 8.70
CA LEU A 169 -12.52 -7.52 9.23
C LEU A 169 -13.04 -6.16 9.72
N TYR A 170 -13.90 -5.49 8.95
CA TYR A 170 -14.53 -4.22 9.36
C TYR A 170 -15.43 -4.38 10.59
N ILE A 171 -16.23 -5.45 10.67
CA ILE A 171 -17.04 -5.73 11.85
C ILE A 171 -16.15 -5.97 13.06
N GLY A 172 -15.10 -6.79 12.91
CA GLY A 172 -14.17 -7.11 13.99
C GLY A 172 -13.45 -5.88 14.54
N LEU A 173 -12.93 -5.01 13.66
CA LEU A 173 -12.26 -3.78 14.11
C LEU A 173 -13.21 -2.78 14.76
N LEU A 174 -14.46 -2.67 14.29
CA LEU A 174 -15.46 -1.80 14.92
C LEU A 174 -15.87 -2.32 16.30
N ALA A 175 -16.02 -3.65 16.43
CA ALA A 175 -16.27 -4.29 17.72
C ALA A 175 -15.10 -4.05 18.69
N LEU A 176 -13.85 -4.21 18.24
CA LEU A 176 -12.66 -3.90 19.04
C LEU A 176 -12.62 -2.43 19.47
N ALA A 177 -12.98 -1.50 18.58
CA ALA A 177 -13.03 -0.07 18.91
C ALA A 177 -14.07 0.24 20.00
N CYS A 178 -15.21 -0.47 20.03
CA CYS A 178 -16.21 -0.34 21.10
C CYS A 178 -15.70 -0.78 22.47
N LEU A 179 -14.70 -1.66 22.53
CA LEU A 179 -14.03 -2.06 23.78
C LEU A 179 -13.05 -1.00 24.29
N VAL A 180 -12.81 0.08 23.53
CA VAL A 180 -11.99 1.21 23.95
C VAL A 180 -12.90 2.35 24.42
N PRO A 181 -12.85 2.75 25.72
CA PRO A 181 -13.75 3.76 26.26
C PRO A 181 -13.63 5.15 25.63
N ASN A 182 -12.46 5.48 25.05
CA ASN A 182 -12.18 6.76 24.45
C ASN A 182 -12.98 7.01 23.17
N ALA A 183 -13.82 8.06 23.14
CA ALA A 183 -14.64 8.41 21.99
C ALA A 183 -13.83 8.82 20.75
N GLY A 184 -12.66 9.44 20.95
CA GLY A 184 -11.76 9.80 19.85
C GLY A 184 -11.19 8.59 19.13
N VAL A 185 -10.89 7.50 19.86
CA VAL A 185 -10.47 6.22 19.24
C VAL A 185 -11.59 5.67 18.36
N ARG A 186 -12.82 5.61 18.87
CA ARG A 186 -13.99 5.15 18.09
C ARG A 186 -14.21 5.98 16.84
N LEU A 187 -14.06 7.30 16.94
CA LEU A 187 -14.18 8.22 15.80
C LEU A 187 -13.10 7.96 14.76
N ILE A 188 -11.83 7.82 15.17
CA ILE A 188 -10.73 7.53 14.25
C ILE A 188 -10.98 6.22 13.49
N VAL A 189 -11.39 5.16 14.19
CA VAL A 189 -11.64 3.85 13.56
C VAL A 189 -12.85 3.92 12.61
N ALA A 190 -13.94 4.57 13.01
CA ALA A 190 -15.11 4.74 12.16
C ALA A 190 -14.81 5.55 10.90
N LEU A 191 -14.11 6.68 11.03
CA LEU A 191 -13.72 7.52 9.90
C LEU A 191 -12.73 6.79 8.97
N SER A 192 -11.75 6.09 9.54
CA SER A 192 -10.77 5.33 8.75
C SER A 192 -11.47 4.26 7.93
N SER A 193 -12.41 3.53 8.54
CA SER A 193 -13.21 2.50 7.87
C SER A 193 -14.07 3.07 6.75
N ALA A 194 -14.77 4.19 7.02
CA ALA A 194 -15.58 4.85 6.00
C ALA A 194 -14.72 5.34 4.82
N LEU A 195 -13.58 5.96 5.10
CA LEU A 195 -12.65 6.46 4.08
C LEU A 195 -12.07 5.32 3.24
N THR A 196 -11.68 4.20 3.84
CA THR A 196 -11.10 3.07 3.09
C THR A 196 -12.14 2.33 2.26
N VAL A 197 -13.41 2.24 2.71
CA VAL A 197 -14.51 1.69 1.90
C VAL A 197 -14.85 2.60 0.72
N LEU A 198 -14.91 3.93 0.94
CA LEU A 198 -15.22 4.91 -0.10
C LEU A 198 -14.04 5.18 -1.06
N TYR A 199 -12.84 4.69 -0.71
CA TYR A 199 -11.60 4.97 -1.42
C TYR A 199 -11.69 4.61 -2.91
N THR A 200 -11.78 3.33 -3.25
CA THR A 200 -11.80 2.89 -4.65
C THR A 200 -12.99 3.40 -5.46
N PRO A 201 -14.25 3.33 -4.97
CA PRO A 201 -15.40 3.74 -5.78
C PRO A 201 -15.48 5.26 -6.03
N VAL A 202 -15.03 6.08 -5.07
CA VAL A 202 -15.23 7.55 -5.08
C VAL A 202 -13.91 8.31 -5.10
N LEU A 203 -13.07 8.13 -4.08
CA LEU A 203 -11.95 9.03 -3.78
C LEU A 203 -10.75 8.81 -4.71
N LYS A 204 -10.54 7.57 -5.20
CA LYS A 204 -9.43 7.17 -6.08
C LYS A 204 -9.37 8.00 -7.36
N LYS A 205 -10.50 8.55 -7.82
CA LYS A 205 -10.61 9.34 -9.06
C LYS A 205 -10.25 10.82 -8.89
N GLN A 206 -10.07 11.30 -7.66
CA GLN A 206 -9.83 12.69 -7.35
C GLN A 206 -8.33 12.95 -7.09
N THR A 207 -7.75 13.87 -7.85
CA THR A 207 -6.35 14.31 -7.71
C THR A 207 -6.06 14.73 -6.28
N LEU A 208 -4.95 14.26 -5.71
CA LEU A 208 -4.50 14.51 -4.33
C LEU A 208 -5.40 13.96 -3.21
N VAL A 209 -6.72 13.97 -3.37
CA VAL A 209 -7.65 13.48 -2.35
C VAL A 209 -7.36 12.02 -2.01
N LYS A 210 -7.12 11.17 -3.02
CA LYS A 210 -6.76 9.77 -2.79
C LYS A 210 -5.49 9.64 -1.93
N ASN A 211 -4.46 10.42 -2.23
CA ASN A 211 -3.16 10.36 -1.54
C ASN A 211 -3.31 10.87 -0.11
N CYS A 212 -4.03 11.99 0.07
CA CYS A 212 -4.34 12.57 1.37
C CYS A 212 -5.11 11.61 2.27
N VAL A 213 -6.08 10.87 1.72
CA VAL A 213 -6.87 9.89 2.47
C VAL A 213 -5.97 8.75 2.97
N VAL A 214 -5.13 8.18 2.11
CA VAL A 214 -4.17 7.14 2.50
C VAL A 214 -3.22 7.65 3.59
N ALA A 215 -2.66 8.85 3.41
CA ALA A 215 -1.79 9.48 4.39
C ALA A 215 -2.50 9.74 5.73
N CYS A 216 -3.73 10.24 5.72
CA CYS A 216 -4.53 10.49 6.93
C CYS A 216 -4.82 9.20 7.70
N VAL A 217 -5.24 8.13 7.02
CA VAL A 217 -5.56 6.85 7.67
C VAL A 217 -4.32 6.25 8.34
N ILE A 218 -3.17 6.27 7.66
CA ILE A 218 -1.91 5.75 8.23
C ILE A 218 -1.42 6.65 9.37
N ALA A 219 -1.45 7.97 9.20
CA ALA A 219 -0.99 8.94 10.20
C ALA A 219 -1.90 9.03 11.43
N ALA A 220 -3.14 8.56 11.35
CA ALA A 220 -4.04 8.49 12.50
C ALA A 220 -3.70 7.34 13.46
N ALA A 221 -2.93 6.34 13.04
CA ALA A 221 -2.61 5.17 13.89
C ALA A 221 -1.85 5.53 15.18
N PRO A 222 -0.76 6.35 15.16
CA PRO A 222 -0.11 6.78 16.39
C PRO A 222 -1.04 7.63 17.28
N LEU A 223 -1.85 8.50 16.68
CA LEU A 223 -2.82 9.30 17.42
C LEU A 223 -3.84 8.42 18.16
N ALA A 224 -4.36 7.38 17.50
CA ALA A 224 -5.27 6.42 18.10
C ALA A 224 -4.60 5.64 19.24
N GLY A 225 -3.32 5.26 19.09
CA GLY A 225 -2.53 4.62 20.14
C GLY A 225 -2.39 5.48 21.38
N ALA A 226 -2.07 6.77 21.21
CA ALA A 226 -1.97 7.73 22.30
C ALA A 226 -3.28 7.87 23.08
N LEU A 227 -4.40 8.02 22.36
CA LEU A 227 -5.73 8.10 22.97
C LEU A 227 -6.13 6.80 23.67
N ALA A 228 -5.78 5.64 23.10
CA ALA A 228 -6.02 4.33 23.70
C ALA A 228 -5.20 4.11 24.97
N ALA A 229 -4.00 4.70 25.06
CA ALA A 229 -3.17 4.72 26.27
C ALA A 229 -3.63 5.74 27.33
N GLY A 230 -4.70 6.50 27.06
CA GLY A 230 -5.28 7.46 28.01
C GLY A 230 -4.74 8.89 27.89
N ALA A 231 -4.01 9.23 26.81
CA ALA A 231 -3.56 10.60 26.59
C ALA A 231 -4.76 11.54 26.28
N GLY A 232 -5.37 12.14 27.30
CA GLY A 232 -6.47 13.09 27.14
C GLY A 232 -5.99 14.53 27.03
N GLY A 233 -6.14 15.16 25.85
CA GLY A 233 -6.05 16.63 25.60
C GLY A 233 -4.76 17.38 25.99
N GLY A 234 -3.82 16.74 26.67
CA GLY A 234 -2.68 17.34 27.35
C GLY A 234 -1.34 17.15 26.64
N PRO A 235 -0.22 17.20 27.39
CA PRO A 235 1.15 17.10 26.82
C PRO A 235 1.39 15.85 25.99
N GLY A 236 0.83 14.70 26.41
CA GLY A 236 0.94 13.43 25.67
C GLY A 236 0.33 13.48 24.28
N LEU A 237 -0.84 14.10 24.13
CA LEU A 237 -1.48 14.25 22.82
C LEU A 237 -0.66 15.16 21.91
N ARG A 238 -0.13 16.27 22.46
CA ARG A 238 0.72 17.22 21.72
C ARG A 238 2.03 16.58 21.25
N ALA A 239 2.64 15.73 22.08
CA ALA A 239 3.86 15.01 21.72
C ALA A 239 3.67 14.11 20.48
N VAL A 240 2.48 13.53 20.31
CA VAL A 240 2.20 12.59 19.21
C VAL A 240 1.88 13.30 17.89
N LEU A 241 1.51 14.58 17.91
CA LEU A 241 1.17 15.34 16.70
C LEU A 241 2.34 15.48 15.73
N ALA A 242 3.55 15.68 16.23
CA ALA A 242 4.74 15.81 15.38
C ALA A 242 5.07 14.50 14.64
N PRO A 243 5.14 13.31 15.31
CA PRO A 243 5.22 12.01 14.64
C PRO A 243 4.09 11.77 13.63
N CYS A 244 2.84 12.12 13.96
CA CYS A 244 1.71 11.99 13.03
C CYS A 244 1.89 12.85 11.77
N ALA A 245 2.26 14.13 11.94
CA ALA A 245 2.47 15.05 10.82
C ALA A 245 3.66 14.63 9.95
N PHE A 246 4.75 14.16 10.55
CA PHE A 246 5.90 13.61 9.84
C PHE A 246 5.51 12.37 9.01
N LEU A 247 4.77 11.45 9.62
CA LEU A 247 4.27 10.25 8.95
C LEU A 247 3.35 10.64 7.80
N TRP A 248 2.42 11.58 8.00
CA TRP A 248 1.50 12.06 6.97
C TRP A 248 2.24 12.63 5.75
N LEU A 249 3.18 13.55 5.97
CA LEU A 249 3.98 14.16 4.91
C LEU A 249 4.83 13.12 4.16
N GLY A 250 5.40 12.16 4.89
CA GLY A 250 6.17 11.05 4.33
C GLY A 250 5.34 10.10 3.48
N ILE A 251 4.15 9.72 3.94
CA ILE A 251 3.22 8.90 3.15
C ILE A 251 2.76 9.67 1.92
N MET A 252 2.42 10.96 2.04
CA MET A 252 2.05 11.79 0.89
C MET A 252 3.15 11.78 -0.19
N PHE A 253 4.41 11.96 0.20
CA PHE A 253 5.53 11.88 -0.73
C PHE A 253 5.61 10.51 -1.42
N ARG A 254 5.48 9.42 -0.65
CA ARG A 254 5.51 8.05 -1.17
C ARG A 254 4.36 7.77 -2.13
N GLU A 255 3.16 8.24 -1.83
CA GLU A 255 1.99 8.10 -2.70
C GLU A 255 2.18 8.83 -4.03
N ILE A 256 2.83 10.00 -4.04
CA ILE A 256 3.17 10.71 -5.28
C ILE A 256 4.19 9.93 -6.11
N LEU A 257 5.19 9.28 -5.48
CA LEU A 257 6.14 8.44 -6.21
C LEU A 257 5.46 7.23 -6.88
N MET A 258 4.49 6.60 -6.20
CA MET A 258 3.68 5.55 -6.81
C MET A 258 2.89 6.06 -8.01
N ASP A 259 2.24 7.22 -7.88
CA ASP A 259 1.51 7.81 -9.00
C ASP A 259 2.43 8.09 -10.20
N ILE A 260 3.69 8.46 -9.96
CA ILE A 260 4.69 8.66 -11.02
C ILE A 260 4.98 7.33 -11.72
N GLN A 261 5.10 6.24 -10.96
CA GLN A 261 5.31 4.90 -11.49
C GLN A 261 4.13 4.43 -12.34
N ASP A 262 2.91 4.69 -11.89
CA ASP A 262 1.67 4.15 -12.46
C ASP A 262 1.00 5.11 -13.45
N ARG A 263 1.63 6.28 -13.70
CA ARG A 263 1.14 7.36 -14.57
C ARG A 263 0.47 6.90 -15.86
N ARG A 264 1.08 5.96 -16.59
CA ARG A 264 0.55 5.46 -17.87
C ARG A 264 -0.75 4.67 -17.68
N GLY A 265 -0.80 3.82 -16.66
CA GLY A 265 -1.98 3.03 -16.32
C GLY A 265 -3.12 3.91 -15.79
N ASP A 266 -2.79 4.85 -14.90
CA ASP A 266 -3.74 5.81 -14.34
C ASP A 266 -4.38 6.67 -15.45
N GLY A 267 -3.57 7.18 -16.38
CA GLY A 267 -4.06 7.96 -17.51
C GLY A 267 -4.99 7.16 -18.44
N ALA A 268 -4.68 5.89 -18.71
CA ALA A 268 -5.52 5.00 -19.50
C ALA A 268 -6.84 4.65 -18.80
N ALA A 269 -6.83 4.56 -17.46
CA ALA A 269 -7.99 4.28 -16.64
C ALA A 269 -8.83 5.54 -16.28
N GLY A 270 -8.44 6.72 -16.77
CA GLY A 270 -9.12 7.98 -16.47
C GLY A 270 -8.95 8.46 -15.01
N VAL A 271 -7.92 7.97 -14.32
CA VAL A 271 -7.57 8.38 -12.96
C VAL A 271 -6.70 9.63 -13.02
N LEU A 272 -7.20 10.74 -12.49
CA LEU A 272 -6.51 12.02 -12.50
C LEU A 272 -5.51 12.10 -11.34
N THR A 273 -4.29 11.63 -11.55
CA THR A 273 -3.19 11.79 -10.57
C THR A 273 -2.33 13.02 -10.88
N LEU A 274 -1.57 13.52 -9.89
CA LEU A 274 -0.64 14.64 -10.10
C LEU A 274 0.27 14.46 -11.33
N PRO A 275 0.95 13.32 -11.53
CA PRO A 275 1.78 13.13 -12.71
C PRO A 275 0.99 12.99 -14.00
N VAL A 276 -0.28 12.55 -13.98
CA VAL A 276 -1.15 12.56 -15.16
C VAL A 276 -1.48 14.01 -15.55
N VAL A 277 -1.88 14.85 -14.60
CA VAL A 277 -2.34 16.22 -14.84
C VAL A 277 -1.19 17.20 -15.10
N LEU A 278 -0.13 17.18 -14.27
CA LEU A 278 0.96 18.18 -14.30
C LEU A 278 2.27 17.63 -14.88
N GLY A 279 2.35 16.31 -15.10
CA GLY A 279 3.58 15.63 -15.49
C GLY A 279 4.46 15.23 -14.30
N PRO A 280 5.39 14.28 -14.51
CA PRO A 280 6.12 13.60 -13.45
C PRO A 280 7.18 14.51 -12.81
N ARG A 281 7.72 15.47 -13.56
CA ARG A 281 8.64 16.49 -13.03
C ARG A 281 7.96 17.41 -12.03
N ALA A 282 6.78 17.92 -12.37
CA ALA A 282 6.01 18.78 -11.46
C ALA A 282 5.54 17.99 -10.23
N ALA A 283 5.04 16.76 -10.43
CA ALA A 283 4.66 15.88 -9.33
C ALA A 283 5.83 15.61 -8.36
N LEU A 284 7.01 15.30 -8.89
CA LEU A 284 8.22 15.11 -8.08
C LEU A 284 8.65 16.40 -7.35
N GLY A 285 8.50 17.57 -7.99
CA GLY A 285 8.74 18.87 -7.37
C GLY A 285 7.82 19.14 -6.17
N ILE A 286 6.52 18.83 -6.29
CA ILE A 286 5.58 18.87 -5.16
C ILE A 286 6.04 17.89 -4.06
N GLY A 287 6.46 16.70 -4.44
CA GLY A 287 7.05 15.71 -3.52
C GLY A 287 8.27 16.24 -2.75
N PHE A 288 9.19 16.95 -3.41
CA PHE A 288 10.31 17.60 -2.75
C PHE A 288 9.87 18.66 -1.74
N GLY A 289 8.82 19.43 -2.05
CA GLY A 289 8.22 20.37 -1.11
C GLY A 289 7.71 19.69 0.17
N LEU A 290 7.07 18.52 0.03
CA LEU A 290 6.62 17.71 1.18
C LEU A 290 7.78 17.18 2.00
N LEU A 291 8.85 16.68 1.35
CA LEU A 291 10.06 16.25 2.05
C LEU A 291 10.75 17.41 2.78
N ALA A 292 10.83 18.59 2.16
CA ALA A 292 11.35 19.79 2.80
C ALA A 292 10.51 20.19 4.02
N ALA A 293 9.18 20.07 3.94
CA ALA A 293 8.29 20.26 5.08
C ALA A 293 8.53 19.20 6.19
N CYS A 294 8.78 17.93 5.85
CA CYS A 294 9.19 16.92 6.83
C CYS A 294 10.48 17.34 7.55
N MET A 295 11.47 17.83 6.78
CA MET A 295 12.75 18.28 7.33
C MET A 295 12.58 19.49 8.22
N ALA A 296 11.80 20.47 7.80
CA ALA A 296 11.49 21.65 8.60
C ALA A 296 10.75 21.29 9.88
N LEU A 297 9.79 20.35 9.83
CA LEU A 297 9.07 19.86 11.00
C LEU A 297 10.00 19.12 11.96
N ALA A 298 10.86 18.23 11.45
CA ALA A 298 11.80 17.49 12.28
C ALA A 298 12.84 18.43 12.93
N ALA A 299 13.35 19.40 12.16
CA ALA A 299 14.24 20.44 12.67
C ALA A 299 13.53 21.35 13.67
N HIS A 300 12.28 21.76 13.42
CA HIS A 300 11.48 22.55 14.34
C HIS A 300 11.19 21.77 15.63
N ALA A 301 10.84 20.50 15.55
CA ALA A 301 10.66 19.65 16.74
C ALA A 301 11.97 19.51 17.53
N ALA A 302 13.12 19.42 16.83
CA ALA A 302 14.43 19.40 17.46
C ALA A 302 14.82 20.72 18.13
N VAL A 303 14.45 21.88 17.56
CA VAL A 303 14.86 23.22 18.02
C VAL A 303 13.85 23.85 18.99
N TYR A 304 12.56 23.73 18.71
CA TYR A 304 11.44 24.43 19.37
C TYR A 304 10.41 23.49 19.99
N GLY A 305 10.55 22.18 19.84
CA GLY A 305 9.70 21.20 20.52
C GLY A 305 9.77 21.43 22.02
N GLY A 306 8.75 22.09 22.58
CA GLY A 306 8.62 22.46 23.99
C GLY A 306 8.65 21.30 24.98
N GLY A 307 8.90 20.06 24.52
CA GLY A 307 9.44 18.97 25.33
C GLY A 307 10.79 19.34 25.98
N LEU A 308 11.59 20.20 25.34
CA LEU A 308 12.92 20.56 25.79
C LEU A 308 13.09 21.99 26.30
N ALA A 309 12.03 22.70 26.70
CA ALA A 309 12.18 23.88 27.58
C ALA A 309 12.10 23.44 29.06
N TRP A 310 11.16 22.55 29.37
CA TRP A 310 11.15 21.86 30.65
C TRP A 310 12.16 20.71 30.70
N ALA A 311 12.50 20.03 29.60
CA ALA A 311 13.64 19.11 29.56
C ALA A 311 14.98 19.80 29.23
N TRP A 312 15.04 21.07 28.82
CA TRP A 312 16.27 21.85 29.04
C TRP A 312 16.52 22.01 30.54
N ALA A 313 15.44 22.19 31.31
CA ALA A 313 15.47 22.30 32.76
C ALA A 313 15.43 20.94 33.50
N ALA A 314 15.06 19.83 32.84
CA ALA A 314 14.84 18.51 33.44
C ALA A 314 15.57 17.35 32.72
N ALA A 315 16.35 17.59 31.67
CA ALA A 315 17.25 16.61 31.05
C ALA A 315 18.72 17.03 31.13
N PRO A 316 19.32 17.01 32.33
CA PRO A 316 20.75 16.75 32.45
C PRO A 316 21.13 15.29 32.13
N ALA A 317 20.18 14.38 31.89
CA ALA A 317 20.43 12.93 31.86
C ALA A 317 20.82 12.31 30.49
N LEU A 318 20.64 12.99 29.35
CA LEU A 318 21.09 12.51 28.04
C LEU A 318 22.40 13.20 27.66
N GLU A 319 23.46 12.42 27.47
CA GLU A 319 24.74 12.98 27.03
C GLU A 319 24.57 13.75 25.70
N PRO A 320 25.27 14.88 25.52
CA PRO A 320 25.27 15.66 24.29
C PRO A 320 25.50 14.81 23.03
N ALA A 321 26.30 13.74 23.14
CA ALA A 321 26.60 12.80 22.06
C ALA A 321 25.36 12.03 21.55
N ALA A 322 24.46 11.59 22.46
CA ALA A 322 23.22 10.90 22.07
C ALA A 322 22.26 11.83 21.30
N ARG A 323 22.31 13.12 21.61
CA ARG A 323 21.49 14.16 20.96
C ARG A 323 21.99 14.45 19.54
N THR A 324 23.29 14.65 19.37
CA THR A 324 23.89 14.78 18.02
C THR A 324 23.70 13.53 17.19
N ALA A 325 23.80 12.34 17.78
CA ALA A 325 23.53 11.09 17.09
C ALA A 325 22.07 10.99 16.61
N ALA A 326 21.09 11.38 17.43
CA ALA A 326 19.68 11.39 17.03
C ALA A 326 19.41 12.40 15.91
N LEU A 327 19.98 13.62 15.97
CA LEU A 327 19.85 14.63 14.91
C LEU A 327 20.53 14.19 13.61
N ALA A 328 21.70 13.57 13.71
CA ALA A 328 22.39 12.99 12.56
C ALA A 328 21.59 11.84 11.94
N ALA A 329 20.96 10.99 12.77
CA ALA A 329 20.08 9.94 12.30
C ALA A 329 18.84 10.50 11.60
N VAL A 330 18.21 11.55 12.14
CA VAL A 330 17.08 12.24 11.51
C VAL A 330 17.49 12.86 10.17
N ALA A 331 18.62 13.56 10.11
CA ALA A 331 19.15 14.15 8.88
C ALA A 331 19.50 13.08 7.82
N TRP A 332 20.07 11.95 8.24
CA TRP A 332 20.37 10.82 7.36
C TRP A 332 19.09 10.16 6.81
N VAL A 333 18.10 9.95 7.68
CA VAL A 333 16.79 9.43 7.30
C VAL A 333 16.09 10.32 6.29
N LEU A 334 16.25 11.63 6.39
CA LEU A 334 15.57 12.60 5.53
C LEU A 334 16.33 12.90 4.22
N SER A 335 17.65 12.79 4.22
CA SER A 335 18.47 12.96 3.02
C SER A 335 18.36 11.78 2.04
N THR A 336 18.04 10.59 2.53
CA THR A 336 17.94 9.37 1.72
C THR A 336 16.79 9.39 0.69
N PRO A 337 15.54 9.78 1.02
CA PRO A 337 14.47 9.99 0.04
C PRO A 337 14.80 11.08 -0.97
N CYS A 338 15.48 12.16 -0.55
CA CYS A 338 15.92 13.23 -1.44
C CYS A 338 16.92 12.71 -2.49
N ALA A 339 17.93 11.96 -2.06
CA ALA A 339 18.90 11.34 -2.98
C ALA A 339 18.22 10.38 -3.96
N ALA A 340 17.26 9.57 -3.48
CA ALA A 340 16.50 8.68 -4.34
C ALA A 340 15.59 9.43 -5.33
N ALA A 341 14.94 10.50 -4.91
CA ALA A 341 14.14 11.37 -5.77
C ALA A 341 15.00 12.05 -6.87
N VAL A 342 16.21 12.51 -6.52
CA VAL A 342 17.16 13.05 -7.51
C VAL A 342 17.58 11.96 -8.51
N ALA A 343 17.79 10.73 -8.05
CA ALA A 343 18.09 9.60 -8.93
C ALA A 343 16.93 9.29 -9.90
N VAL A 344 15.68 9.35 -9.44
CA VAL A 344 14.48 9.24 -10.29
C VAL A 344 14.45 10.32 -11.37
N GLN A 345 14.76 11.57 -11.00
CA GLN A 345 14.81 12.67 -11.96
C GLN A 345 15.91 12.46 -13.01
N ARG A 346 17.10 12.01 -12.57
CA ARG A 346 18.26 11.75 -13.45
C ARG A 346 18.03 10.57 -14.39
N SER A 347 17.29 9.54 -13.97
CA SER A 347 16.96 8.40 -14.82
C SER A 347 15.84 8.68 -15.83
N GLY A 348 15.26 9.89 -15.80
CA GLY A 348 14.12 10.20 -16.64
C GLY A 348 12.85 9.44 -16.24
N PHE A 349 12.67 9.18 -14.93
CA PHE A 349 11.54 8.44 -14.36
C PHE A 349 11.52 6.96 -14.73
N GLY A 350 12.70 6.32 -14.75
CA GLY A 350 12.83 4.87 -14.91
C GLY A 350 12.08 4.10 -13.82
N LYS A 351 11.33 3.06 -14.20
CA LYS A 351 10.48 2.27 -13.27
C LYS A 351 11.29 1.67 -12.11
N ALA A 352 12.53 1.22 -12.38
CA ALA A 352 13.40 0.65 -11.37
C ALA A 352 13.85 1.68 -10.33
N GLU A 353 14.21 2.90 -10.75
CA GLU A 353 14.58 3.99 -9.86
C GLU A 353 13.39 4.48 -9.04
N VAL A 354 12.20 4.59 -9.65
CA VAL A 354 10.98 4.98 -8.93
C VAL A 354 10.64 3.95 -7.86
N SER A 355 10.67 2.65 -8.20
CA SER A 355 10.47 1.57 -7.24
C SER A 355 11.49 1.62 -6.08
N ARG A 356 12.77 1.83 -6.39
CA ARG A 356 13.81 2.00 -5.35
C ARG A 356 13.54 3.22 -4.47
N ALA A 357 13.09 4.34 -5.05
CA ALA A 357 12.76 5.53 -4.28
C ALA A 357 11.56 5.33 -3.35
N ILE A 358 10.55 4.56 -3.79
CA ILE A 358 9.41 4.16 -2.96
C ILE A 358 9.89 3.32 -1.76
N ASP A 359 10.74 2.32 -1.99
CA ASP A 359 11.25 1.44 -0.93
C ASP A 359 12.11 2.20 0.09
N VAL A 360 13.01 3.06 -0.40
CA VAL A 360 13.84 3.92 0.44
C VAL A 360 12.96 4.88 1.25
N SER A 361 11.99 5.51 0.60
CA SER A 361 11.04 6.40 1.27
C SER A 361 10.31 5.70 2.42
N MET A 362 9.84 4.47 2.23
CA MET A 362 9.14 3.73 3.30
C MET A 362 10.01 3.43 4.51
N LYS A 363 11.25 2.99 4.27
CA LYS A 363 12.22 2.76 5.36
C LYS A 363 12.52 4.05 6.12
N SER A 364 12.73 5.14 5.39
CA SER A 364 12.99 6.45 5.96
C SER A 364 11.81 6.99 6.74
N VAL A 365 10.58 6.87 6.23
CA VAL A 365 9.38 7.35 6.94
C VAL A 365 9.17 6.58 8.24
N GLY A 366 9.32 5.25 8.23
CA GLY A 366 9.22 4.44 9.45
C GLY A 366 10.26 4.81 10.50
N LEU A 367 11.55 4.83 10.10
CA LEU A 367 12.65 5.16 11.01
C LEU A 367 12.56 6.62 11.52
N GLY A 368 12.20 7.56 10.65
CA GLY A 368 12.05 8.97 11.00
C GLY A 368 10.89 9.22 11.96
N THR A 369 9.77 8.50 11.81
CA THR A 369 8.64 8.59 12.75
C THR A 369 9.06 8.10 14.13
N LEU A 370 9.81 6.99 14.21
CA LEU A 370 10.37 6.48 15.48
C LEU A 370 11.36 7.47 16.11
N LEU A 371 12.29 8.03 15.33
CA LEU A 371 13.25 9.02 15.82
C LEU A 371 12.55 10.29 16.32
N LEU A 372 11.53 10.76 15.61
CA LEU A 372 10.79 11.94 16.03
C LEU A 372 10.02 11.66 17.34
N ALA A 373 9.41 10.48 17.45
CA ALA A 373 8.77 9.99 18.67
C ALA A 373 9.73 9.83 19.87
N LEU A 374 11.03 9.62 19.62
CA LEU A 374 12.09 9.62 20.65
C LEU A 374 12.46 11.04 21.09
N LEU A 375 12.40 12.01 20.17
CA LEU A 375 12.83 13.39 20.41
C LEU A 375 11.78 14.24 21.13
N VAL A 376 10.49 13.97 20.90
CA VAL A 376 9.33 14.63 21.55
C VAL A 376 8.87 13.85 22.75
#